data_AF-A0A9N8DHV9-F1
#
_entry.id   AF-A0A9N8DHV9-F1
#
_cell.length_a   1.000
_cell.length_b   1.000
_cell.length_c   1.000
_cell.angle_alpha   90.00
_cell.angle_beta   90.00
_cell.angle_gamma   90.00
#
_symmetry.space_group_name_H-M   'P 1'
#
loop_
_entity.id
_entity.type
_entity.pdbx_description
1 polymer ?
#
loop_
_entity_poly.entity_id
_entity_poly.type
_entity_poly.pdbx_seq_one_letter_code
_entity_poly.pdbx_strand_id
1 'polypeptide(L)'
;MTSLAPAPHRCFVMDLPSVVSRHQQEQNCHDVRLMGTVVSIKDLPPYTEEDPSLSSSFYQYGNDEYTMLELDDGTGSIICLTPMATMERLVALKVGNMIDCIGKCLRLGADTKSSTDSRASNTANSTSTYLPQQQQPTALIIQVDTLLEVRGEASVAERLRWLEITQLQPKLFRKSTTCTNAIGSMHGYPCPEMSSNDILQIIESNEREGVKLADLAMVMDIEEIHAKTLIEDLQMQGLVYENEKGCFVPL
;
A
#
# COMPACT_ATOMS: atom_id res chain seq x y z
N MET A 1 22.16 28.66 4.49
CA MET A 1 20.82 28.12 4.79
C MET A 1 20.83 26.68 4.33
N THR A 2 20.85 25.72 5.25
CA THR A 2 20.80 24.29 4.92
C THR A 2 19.38 23.93 4.54
N SER A 3 19.16 23.53 3.28
CA SER A 3 17.88 22.95 2.87
C SER A 3 17.66 21.69 3.69
N LEU A 4 16.58 21.65 4.47
CA LEU A 4 16.14 20.43 5.14
C LEU A 4 15.77 19.40 4.07
N ALA A 5 16.19 18.16 4.25
CA ALA A 5 15.79 17.06 3.38
C ALA A 5 14.26 16.92 3.41
N PRO A 6 13.61 16.62 2.27
CA PRO A 6 12.18 16.37 2.24
C PRO A 6 11.83 15.16 3.12
N ALA A 7 10.69 15.22 3.80
CA ALA A 7 10.22 14.10 4.60
C ALA A 7 9.84 12.90 3.71
N PRO A 8 10.09 11.66 4.14
CA PRO A 8 9.69 10.47 3.38
C PRO A 8 8.19 10.42 3.12
N HIS A 9 7.82 9.97 1.92
CA HIS A 9 6.44 9.81 1.50
C HIS A 9 5.82 8.60 2.19
N ARG A 10 4.70 8.81 2.89
CA ARG A 10 3.97 7.75 3.59
C ARG A 10 2.84 7.27 2.70
N CYS A 11 2.76 5.97 2.45
CA CYS A 11 1.77 5.35 1.58
C CYS A 11 1.56 3.89 1.97
N PHE A 12 0.46 3.32 1.47
CA PHE A 12 0.25 1.88 1.44
C PHE A 12 1.07 1.22 0.33
N VAL A 13 1.33 -0.09 0.46
CA VAL A 13 2.01 -0.90 -0.56
C VAL A 13 1.27 -0.84 -1.90
N MET A 14 -0.06 -0.94 -1.88
CA MET A 14 -0.88 -0.88 -3.10
C MET A 14 -0.75 0.44 -3.87
N ASP A 15 -0.37 1.53 -3.18
CA ASP A 15 -0.27 2.86 -3.77
C ASP A 15 1.12 3.16 -4.36
N LEU A 16 2.12 2.32 -4.07
CA LEU A 16 3.50 2.51 -4.54
C LEU A 16 3.61 2.75 -6.06
N PRO A 17 2.90 2.02 -6.96
CA PRO A 17 2.98 2.28 -8.39
C PRO A 17 2.58 3.71 -8.77
N SER A 18 1.55 4.25 -8.11
CA SER A 18 1.07 5.61 -8.32
C SER A 18 2.05 6.65 -7.78
N VAL A 19 2.63 6.39 -6.60
CA VAL A 19 3.65 7.24 -5.97
C VAL A 19 4.87 7.35 -6.88
N VAL A 20 5.40 6.21 -7.34
CA VAL A 20 6.60 6.17 -8.21
C VAL A 20 6.33 6.85 -9.55
N SER A 21 5.15 6.65 -10.14
CA SER A 21 4.81 7.22 -11.46
C SER A 21 4.71 8.75 -11.45
N ARG A 22 4.26 9.35 -10.34
CA ARG A 22 4.24 10.82 -10.18
C ARG A 22 5.65 11.38 -10.11
N HIS A 23 6.54 10.72 -9.39
CA HIS A 23 7.91 11.20 -9.19
C HIS A 23 8.82 11.03 -10.41
N GLN A 24 8.46 10.19 -11.38
CA GLN A 24 9.17 10.14 -12.67
C GLN A 24 9.14 11.48 -13.41
N GLN A 25 8.10 12.32 -13.19
CA GLN A 25 8.04 13.66 -13.79
C GLN A 25 8.97 14.67 -13.09
N GLU A 26 9.39 14.40 -11.85
CA GLU A 26 10.12 15.34 -11.00
C GLU A 26 11.62 15.01 -10.85
N GLN A 27 12.12 13.95 -11.50
CA GLN A 27 13.52 13.45 -11.46
C GLN A 27 14.09 13.15 -10.05
N ASN A 28 13.31 13.29 -8.99
CA ASN A 28 13.75 13.01 -7.63
C ASN A 28 13.28 11.62 -7.21
N CYS A 29 14.22 10.72 -6.90
CA CYS A 29 13.92 9.48 -6.20
C CYS A 29 13.56 9.87 -4.76
N HIS A 30 12.26 9.78 -4.42
CA HIS A 30 11.79 10.11 -3.08
C HIS A 30 11.83 8.88 -2.19
N ASP A 31 12.32 9.07 -0.97
CA ASP A 31 12.23 8.07 0.08
C ASP A 31 10.76 7.82 0.40
N VAL A 32 10.37 6.56 0.47
CA VAL A 32 9.06 6.10 0.94
C VAL A 32 9.21 5.55 2.35
N ARG A 33 8.16 5.69 3.16
CA ARG A 33 8.05 5.07 4.47
C ARG A 33 6.87 4.11 4.46
N LEU A 34 7.15 2.84 4.73
CA LEU A 34 6.17 1.76 4.79
C LEU A 34 6.20 1.14 6.17
N MET A 35 5.07 0.58 6.59
CA MET A 35 5.00 -0.19 7.82
C MET A 35 4.14 -1.42 7.56
N GLY A 36 4.59 -2.58 8.01
CA GLY A 36 3.89 -3.82 7.77
C GLY A 36 4.48 -4.98 8.57
N THR A 37 3.91 -6.15 8.38
CA THR A 37 4.34 -7.41 8.98
C THR A 37 5.33 -8.13 8.07
N VAL A 38 6.43 -8.61 8.64
CA VAL A 38 7.42 -9.41 7.92
C VAL A 38 6.82 -10.79 7.62
N VAL A 39 6.66 -11.13 6.34
CA VAL A 39 6.11 -12.41 5.88
C VAL A 39 7.22 -13.41 5.57
N SER A 40 8.32 -12.95 5.00
CA SER A 40 9.48 -13.80 4.73
C SER A 40 10.80 -13.05 4.93
N ILE A 41 11.83 -13.80 5.33
CA ILE A 41 13.20 -13.33 5.52
C ILE A 41 14.10 -14.28 4.76
N LYS A 42 14.92 -13.74 3.86
CA LYS A 42 15.89 -14.53 3.08
C LYS A 42 17.20 -13.77 2.94
N ASP A 43 18.26 -14.32 3.48
CA ASP A 43 19.61 -13.78 3.27
C ASP A 43 20.05 -14.05 1.84
N LEU A 44 20.55 -13.00 1.18
CA LEU A 44 21.15 -13.09 -0.13
C LEU A 44 22.66 -13.26 0.04
N PRO A 45 23.27 -14.24 -0.67
CA PRO A 45 24.73 -14.37 -0.62
C PRO A 45 25.38 -13.09 -1.17
N PRO A 46 26.60 -12.75 -0.71
CA PRO A 46 27.36 -11.67 -1.31
C PRO A 46 27.51 -11.93 -2.81
N TYR A 47 27.31 -10.89 -3.62
CA TYR A 47 27.45 -11.01 -5.05
C TYR A 47 28.89 -11.38 -5.41
N THR A 48 29.05 -12.49 -6.12
CA THR A 48 30.29 -12.89 -6.78
C THR A 48 30.09 -12.70 -8.28
N GLU A 49 30.98 -11.95 -8.95
CA GLU A 49 30.93 -11.60 -10.38
C GLU A 49 30.83 -12.79 -11.37
N GLU A 50 30.87 -14.02 -10.87
CA GLU A 50 30.95 -15.23 -11.67
C GLU A 50 29.61 -15.77 -12.20
N ASP A 51 28.46 -15.20 -11.81
CA ASP A 51 27.14 -15.69 -12.26
C ASP A 51 26.41 -14.67 -13.18
N PRO A 52 26.62 -14.73 -14.50
CA PRO A 52 26.04 -13.80 -15.48
C PRO A 52 24.53 -14.00 -15.71
N SER A 53 23.86 -14.87 -14.94
CA SER A 53 22.45 -15.24 -15.12
C SER A 53 21.46 -14.35 -14.36
N LEU A 54 21.93 -13.57 -13.37
CA LEU A 54 21.10 -12.56 -12.70
C LEU A 54 21.07 -11.29 -13.57
N SER A 55 19.93 -10.62 -13.69
CA SER A 55 19.76 -9.46 -14.58
C SER A 55 20.53 -8.24 -14.08
N SER A 56 21.10 -7.46 -15.01
CA SER A 56 21.91 -6.23 -14.81
C SER A 56 21.34 -5.20 -13.80
N SER A 57 20.05 -5.31 -13.47
CA SER A 57 19.34 -4.43 -12.53
C SER A 57 19.75 -4.62 -11.06
N PHE A 58 20.30 -5.79 -10.69
CA PHE A 58 20.85 -6.02 -9.35
C PHE A 58 22.33 -5.60 -9.20
N TYR A 59 22.98 -5.17 -10.28
CA TYR A 59 24.44 -4.99 -10.32
C TYR A 59 24.89 -3.61 -9.79
N GLN A 60 23.97 -2.78 -9.32
CA GLN A 60 24.29 -1.47 -8.73
C GLN A 60 24.41 -1.49 -7.20
N TYR A 61 24.16 -2.62 -6.54
CA TYR A 61 24.02 -2.66 -5.08
C TYR A 61 25.33 -2.85 -4.28
N GLY A 62 26.48 -2.82 -4.94
CA GLY A 62 27.80 -2.93 -4.29
C GLY A 62 28.12 -4.34 -3.78
N ASN A 63 29.30 -4.53 -3.18
CA ASN A 63 29.71 -5.79 -2.54
C ASN A 63 29.01 -6.02 -1.18
N ASP A 64 27.91 -5.32 -0.92
CA ASP A 64 27.23 -5.36 0.37
C ASP A 64 26.35 -6.61 0.45
N GLU A 65 26.33 -7.24 1.62
CA GLU A 65 25.40 -8.33 1.92
C GLU A 65 24.01 -7.76 2.21
N TYR A 66 22.98 -8.37 1.63
CA TYR A 66 21.59 -7.94 1.80
C TYR A 66 20.74 -9.08 2.35
N THR A 67 19.77 -8.72 3.20
CA THR A 67 18.64 -9.57 3.54
C THR A 67 17.41 -9.07 2.79
N MET A 68 16.75 -9.99 2.10
CA MET A 68 15.48 -9.77 1.45
C MET A 68 14.36 -10.00 2.47
N LEU A 69 13.56 -8.97 2.71
CA LEU A 69 12.36 -9.02 3.53
C LEU A 69 11.14 -8.90 2.63
N GLU A 70 10.14 -9.76 2.82
CA GLU A 70 8.82 -9.54 2.26
C GLU A 70 7.94 -8.90 3.32
N LEU A 71 7.42 -7.71 3.01
CA LEU A 71 6.63 -6.89 3.91
C LEU A 71 5.18 -6.83 3.42
N ASP A 72 4.23 -7.12 4.30
CA ASP A 72 2.79 -7.03 4.02
C ASP A 72 2.12 -6.03 4.96
N ASP A 73 1.44 -5.03 4.40
CA ASP A 73 0.73 -3.99 5.15
C ASP A 73 -0.80 -4.18 5.14
N GLY A 74 -1.29 -5.35 4.73
CA GLY A 74 -2.71 -5.66 4.56
C GLY A 74 -3.31 -5.18 3.24
N THR A 75 -2.63 -4.27 2.52
CA THR A 75 -3.05 -3.81 1.18
C THR A 75 -2.31 -4.50 0.05
N GLY A 76 -1.15 -5.07 0.35
CA GLY A 76 -0.34 -5.85 -0.57
C GLY A 76 1.02 -6.17 0.05
N SER A 77 1.80 -6.96 -0.68
CA SER A 77 3.14 -7.36 -0.26
C SER A 77 4.21 -6.75 -1.15
N ILE A 78 5.35 -6.36 -0.57
CA ILE A 78 6.48 -5.76 -1.29
C ILE A 78 7.80 -6.37 -0.81
N ILE A 79 8.75 -6.48 -1.74
CA ILE A 79 10.11 -6.91 -1.42
C ILE A 79 10.95 -5.70 -0.99
N CYS A 80 11.54 -5.81 0.19
CA CYS A 80 12.46 -4.86 0.79
C CYS A 80 13.87 -5.46 0.85
N LEU A 81 14.82 -4.86 0.16
CA LEU A 81 16.25 -5.19 0.27
C LEU A 81 16.87 -4.37 1.39
N THR A 82 17.32 -5.04 2.44
CA THR A 82 17.91 -4.39 3.61
C THR A 82 19.38 -4.74 3.72
N PRO A 83 20.29 -3.75 3.77
CA PRO A 83 21.71 -4.02 4.03
C PRO A 83 21.90 -4.78 5.34
N MET A 84 22.81 -5.76 5.36
CA MET A 84 23.08 -6.57 6.56
C MET A 84 23.46 -5.69 7.76
N ALA A 85 24.24 -4.63 7.55
CA ALA A 85 24.59 -3.66 8.60
C ALA A 85 23.38 -2.93 9.23
N THR A 86 22.26 -2.84 8.50
CA THR A 86 20.98 -2.33 9.01
C THR A 86 20.23 -3.43 9.75
N MET A 87 20.24 -4.66 9.24
CA MET A 87 19.63 -5.84 9.87
C MET A 87 20.25 -6.22 11.21
N GLU A 88 21.58 -6.18 11.33
CA GLU A 88 22.31 -6.53 12.56
C GLU A 88 21.94 -5.66 13.77
N ARG A 89 21.38 -4.47 13.52
CA ARG A 89 20.86 -3.58 14.58
C ARG A 89 19.57 -4.12 15.21
N LEU A 90 18.88 -5.03 14.51
CA LEU A 90 17.66 -5.70 14.96
C LEU A 90 18.00 -7.11 15.43
N VAL A 91 18.40 -7.22 16.70
CA VAL A 91 18.95 -8.44 17.33
C VAL A 91 18.03 -9.68 17.24
N ALA A 92 16.75 -9.53 16.86
CA ALA A 92 15.81 -10.66 16.81
C ALA A 92 14.65 -10.49 15.81
N LEU A 93 14.87 -9.90 14.63
CA LEU A 93 13.78 -9.81 13.64
C LEU A 93 13.35 -11.21 13.17
N LYS A 94 12.04 -11.50 13.20
CA LYS A 94 11.46 -12.77 12.74
C LYS A 94 10.24 -12.50 11.85
N VAL A 95 9.83 -13.55 11.14
CA VAL A 95 8.52 -13.56 10.46
C VAL A 95 7.42 -13.34 11.50
N GLY A 96 6.47 -12.48 11.18
CA GLY A 96 5.38 -12.02 12.04
C GLY A 96 5.71 -10.74 12.83
N ASN A 97 6.97 -10.28 12.89
CA ASN A 97 7.28 -8.98 13.47
C ASN A 97 6.75 -7.85 12.59
N MET A 98 6.24 -6.80 13.23
CA MET A 98 5.89 -5.56 12.54
C MET A 98 7.11 -4.64 12.47
N ILE A 99 7.36 -4.08 11.30
CA ILE A 99 8.47 -3.16 11.04
C ILE A 99 7.99 -1.87 10.39
N ASP A 100 8.71 -0.79 10.65
CA ASP A 100 8.59 0.50 9.98
C ASP A 100 9.91 0.76 9.24
N CYS A 101 9.83 0.85 7.92
CA CYS A 101 11.00 1.01 7.06
C CYS A 101 10.91 2.28 6.21
N ILE A 102 12.06 2.95 6.07
CA ILE A 102 12.25 4.06 5.14
C ILE A 102 13.26 3.60 4.09
N GLY A 103 12.95 3.83 2.83
CA GLY A 103 13.83 3.43 1.74
C GLY A 103 13.43 3.98 0.39
N LYS A 104 14.21 3.66 -0.63
CA LYS A 104 13.99 4.10 -2.01
C LYS A 104 13.26 3.05 -2.79
N CYS A 105 12.20 3.45 -3.49
CA CYS A 105 11.47 2.55 -4.37
C CYS A 105 12.17 2.46 -5.74
N LEU A 106 12.50 1.24 -6.16
CA LEU A 106 13.24 0.94 -7.38
C LEU A 106 12.39 0.05 -8.30
N ARG A 107 12.54 0.22 -9.61
CA ARG A 107 11.88 -0.60 -10.64
C ARG A 107 12.86 -1.66 -11.13
N LEU A 108 12.55 -2.93 -10.93
CA LEU A 108 13.24 -4.06 -11.55
C LEU A 108 12.67 -4.32 -12.94
N GLY A 109 13.56 -4.60 -13.91
CA GLY A 109 13.17 -5.00 -15.28
C GLY A 109 12.82 -3.86 -16.24
N ALA A 110 13.02 -2.60 -15.87
CA ALA A 110 13.00 -1.51 -16.83
C ALA A 110 14.35 -1.49 -17.58
N ASP A 111 14.47 -2.29 -18.64
CA ASP A 111 15.66 -2.31 -19.48
C ASP A 111 16.08 -0.89 -19.84
N THR A 112 17.29 -0.54 -19.40
CA THR A 112 18.14 0.49 -19.96
C THR A 112 18.20 0.30 -21.48
N LYS A 113 17.36 1.03 -22.22
CA LYS A 113 17.75 1.46 -23.56
C LYS A 113 18.93 2.41 -23.37
N SER A 114 20.13 1.82 -23.39
CA SER A 114 21.38 2.55 -23.53
C SER A 114 21.24 3.51 -24.70
N SER A 115 21.31 4.80 -24.42
CA SER A 115 21.60 5.83 -25.39
C SER A 115 22.99 5.58 -25.97
N THR A 116 23.08 4.76 -27.01
CA THR A 116 24.24 4.74 -27.91
C THR A 116 23.93 5.58 -29.14
N ASP A 117 24.82 6.54 -29.37
CA ASP A 117 24.88 7.48 -30.48
C ASP A 117 24.37 6.97 -31.82
N SER A 118 23.58 7.79 -32.51
CA SER A 118 23.38 7.66 -33.95
C SER A 118 23.38 9.06 -34.57
N ARG A 119 24.59 9.53 -34.85
CA ARG A 119 24.85 10.68 -35.70
C ARG A 119 24.58 10.27 -37.15
N ALA A 120 23.60 10.93 -37.76
CA ALA A 120 23.28 11.03 -39.20
C ALA A 120 22.79 9.77 -39.95
N SER A 121 21.57 9.83 -40.50
CA SER A 121 21.32 9.95 -41.95
C SER A 121 19.82 10.11 -42.26
N ASN A 122 19.49 11.11 -43.05
CA ASN A 122 18.17 11.29 -43.66
C ASN A 122 17.87 10.14 -44.63
N THR A 123 16.71 9.48 -44.55
CA THR A 123 15.68 9.32 -45.61
C THR A 123 14.66 8.21 -45.29
N ALA A 124 13.47 8.41 -45.86
CA ALA A 124 12.41 7.44 -46.15
C ALA A 124 11.31 7.22 -45.07
N ASN A 125 10.16 7.81 -45.38
CA ASN A 125 8.83 7.50 -44.85
C ASN A 125 8.58 5.98 -44.81
N SER A 126 8.48 5.43 -43.60
CA SER A 126 7.94 4.11 -43.37
C SER A 126 6.83 4.23 -42.33
N THR A 127 5.59 4.01 -42.77
CA THR A 127 4.39 3.99 -41.94
C THR A 127 4.49 2.81 -40.98
N SER A 128 5.11 3.05 -39.82
CA SER A 128 5.27 2.06 -38.76
C SER A 128 3.93 1.87 -38.05
N THR A 129 3.33 0.71 -38.26
CA THR A 129 2.17 0.21 -37.52
C THR A 129 2.59 0.04 -36.06
N TYR A 130 2.22 1.00 -35.21
CA TYR A 130 2.41 0.91 -33.76
C TYR A 130 1.51 -0.21 -33.21
N LEU A 131 2.06 -1.42 -33.10
CA LEU A 131 1.52 -2.41 -32.17
C LEU A 131 1.79 -1.88 -30.75
N PRO A 132 0.79 -1.83 -29.85
CA PRO A 132 1.04 -1.51 -28.46
C PRO A 132 2.01 -2.56 -27.91
N GLN A 133 3.25 -2.15 -27.63
CA GLN A 133 4.18 -2.98 -26.88
C GLN A 133 3.51 -3.31 -25.55
N GLN A 134 3.21 -4.59 -25.33
CA GLN A 134 2.84 -5.09 -24.01
C GLN A 134 3.95 -4.67 -23.06
N GLN A 135 3.68 -3.67 -22.22
CA GLN A 135 4.58 -3.26 -21.16
C GLN A 135 4.79 -4.48 -20.27
N GLN A 136 6.01 -5.02 -20.25
CA GLN A 136 6.36 -6.06 -19.30
C GLN A 136 6.09 -5.54 -17.89
N PRO A 137 5.59 -6.38 -16.98
CA PRO A 137 5.34 -5.98 -15.60
C PRO A 137 6.67 -5.60 -14.94
N THR A 138 6.91 -4.30 -14.75
CA THR A 138 8.01 -3.81 -13.91
C THR A 138 7.68 -4.12 -12.46
N ALA A 139 8.50 -4.97 -11.83
CA ALA A 139 8.40 -5.22 -10.40
C ALA A 139 8.96 -4.03 -9.61
N LEU A 140 8.33 -3.69 -8.50
CA LEU A 140 8.83 -2.67 -7.57
C LEU A 140 9.52 -3.36 -6.39
N ILE A 141 10.60 -2.76 -5.91
CA ILE A 141 11.29 -3.15 -4.68
C ILE A 141 11.64 -1.92 -3.86
N ILE A 142 11.82 -2.07 -2.56
CA ILE A 142 12.30 -1.01 -1.67
C ILE A 142 13.74 -1.33 -1.26
N GLN A 143 14.67 -0.42 -1.53
CA GLN A 143 15.99 -0.46 -0.90
C GLN A 143 15.93 0.28 0.43
N VAL A 144 16.08 -0.44 1.53
CA VAL A 144 15.86 0.07 2.89
C VAL A 144 17.08 0.81 3.41
N ASP A 145 16.89 2.07 3.77
CA ASP A 145 17.90 2.92 4.41
C ASP A 145 17.77 2.88 5.94
N THR A 146 16.53 2.84 6.45
CA THR A 146 16.23 2.78 7.88
C THR A 146 15.19 1.71 8.16
N LEU A 147 15.45 0.88 9.18
CA LEU A 147 14.56 -0.20 9.59
C LEU A 147 14.36 -0.14 11.11
N LEU A 148 13.11 -0.13 11.56
CA LEU A 148 12.74 -0.10 12.96
C LEU A 148 11.75 -1.23 13.25
N GLU A 149 11.97 -1.98 14.34
CA GLU A 149 10.98 -2.90 14.86
C GLU A 149 9.90 -2.14 15.63
N VAL A 150 8.64 -2.34 15.27
CA VAL A 150 7.50 -1.76 15.97
C VAL A 150 7.15 -2.66 17.15
N ARG A 151 7.53 -2.21 18.35
CA ARG A 151 7.25 -2.94 19.60
C ARG A 151 5.93 -2.49 20.19
N GLY A 152 5.10 -3.45 20.61
CA GLY A 152 3.80 -3.19 21.21
C GLY A 152 2.71 -4.05 20.58
N GLU A 153 1.45 -3.64 20.75
CA GLU A 153 0.33 -4.30 20.10
C GLU A 153 0.30 -3.91 18.61
N ALA A 154 0.64 -4.86 17.73
CA ALA A 154 0.76 -4.65 16.29
C ALA A 154 -0.52 -4.03 15.70
N SER A 155 -1.69 -4.48 16.14
CA SER A 155 -3.00 -3.97 15.73
C SER A 155 -3.15 -2.46 16.00
N VAL A 156 -2.60 -1.94 17.09
CA VAL A 156 -2.70 -0.51 17.44
C VAL A 156 -1.78 0.31 16.54
N ALA A 157 -0.55 -0.15 16.33
CA ALA A 157 0.39 0.54 15.45
C ALA A 157 -0.12 0.61 14.01
N GLU A 158 -0.61 -0.51 13.48
CA GLU A 158 -1.24 -0.61 12.16
C GLU A 158 -2.37 0.40 12.00
N ARG A 159 -3.33 0.41 12.92
CA ARG A 159 -4.46 1.36 12.90
C ARG A 159 -4.00 2.81 12.93
N LEU A 160 -3.03 3.14 13.80
CA LEU A 160 -2.47 4.50 13.86
C LEU A 160 -1.78 4.91 12.57
N ARG A 161 -1.06 3.98 11.92
CA ARG A 161 -0.40 4.24 10.65
C ARG A 161 -1.41 4.48 9.53
N TRP A 162 -2.48 3.70 9.51
CA TRP A 162 -3.54 3.83 8.51
C TRP A 162 -4.26 5.17 8.66
N LEU A 163 -4.55 5.59 9.89
CA LEU A 163 -5.06 6.93 10.20
C LEU A 163 -4.10 8.03 9.73
N GLU A 164 -2.79 7.87 9.96
CA GLU A 164 -1.78 8.83 9.50
C GLU A 164 -1.78 8.97 7.96
N ILE A 165 -1.80 7.86 7.22
CA ILE A 165 -1.77 7.89 5.74
C ILE A 165 -3.05 8.50 5.18
N THR A 166 -4.21 8.12 5.71
CA THR A 166 -5.52 8.60 5.23
C THR A 166 -5.71 10.11 5.49
N GLN A 167 -5.28 10.62 6.64
CA GLN A 167 -5.32 12.06 6.93
C GLN A 167 -4.38 12.89 6.04
N LEU A 168 -3.22 12.33 5.67
CA LEU A 168 -2.23 13.02 4.83
C LEU A 168 -2.58 13.01 3.34
N GLN A 169 -3.44 12.10 2.88
CA GLN A 169 -3.76 11.92 1.46
C GLN A 169 -5.25 12.13 1.07
N PRO A 170 -5.95 13.17 1.55
CA PRO A 170 -7.39 13.33 1.31
C PRO A 170 -7.76 13.52 -0.18
N LYS A 171 -6.81 13.95 -1.01
CA LYS A 171 -7.02 14.18 -2.45
C LYS A 171 -6.88 12.91 -3.29
N LEU A 172 -6.22 11.86 -2.78
CA LEU A 172 -6.05 10.58 -3.47
C LEU A 172 -7.30 9.70 -3.32
N PHE A 173 -7.88 9.66 -2.10
CA PHE A 173 -9.07 8.87 -1.81
C PHE A 173 -10.38 9.45 -2.37
N ARG A 174 -10.44 10.76 -2.67
CA ARG A 174 -11.65 11.40 -3.22
C ARG A 174 -12.04 10.99 -4.65
N LYS A 175 -11.22 10.22 -5.38
CA LYS A 175 -11.51 9.80 -6.78
C LYS A 175 -11.83 8.32 -6.95
N SER A 176 -11.72 7.50 -5.90
CA SER A 176 -12.08 6.08 -5.95
C SER A 176 -13.30 5.82 -5.06
N THR A 177 -14.44 6.41 -5.42
CA THR A 177 -15.71 6.31 -4.68
C THR A 177 -16.46 5.00 -4.92
N THR A 178 -15.78 3.88 -5.16
CA THR A 178 -16.51 2.62 -5.44
C THR A 178 -15.86 1.36 -4.90
N CYS A 179 -14.59 1.37 -4.47
CA CYS A 179 -13.90 0.13 -4.10
C CYS A 179 -13.35 0.12 -2.68
N THR A 180 -13.01 1.27 -2.09
CA THR A 180 -12.30 1.32 -0.80
C THR A 180 -13.21 1.11 0.41
N ASN A 181 -14.50 1.50 0.36
CA ASN A 181 -15.39 1.32 1.50
C ASN A 181 -15.82 -0.14 1.70
N ALA A 182 -15.97 -0.91 0.61
CA ALA A 182 -16.33 -2.34 0.68
C ALA A 182 -15.13 -3.24 1.03
N ILE A 183 -13.92 -2.89 0.56
CA ILE A 183 -12.69 -3.64 0.90
C ILE A 183 -12.28 -3.37 2.36
N GLY A 184 -12.57 -2.15 2.85
CA GLY A 184 -12.44 -1.70 4.24
C GLY A 184 -13.11 -2.63 5.27
N SER A 185 -14.32 -3.07 4.97
CA SER A 185 -15.11 -3.93 5.87
C SER A 185 -14.69 -5.40 5.81
N MET A 186 -14.15 -5.88 4.67
CA MET A 186 -13.76 -7.29 4.52
C MET A 186 -12.44 -7.67 5.23
N HIS A 187 -11.56 -6.71 5.55
CA HIS A 187 -10.24 -6.98 6.14
C HIS A 187 -9.96 -6.20 7.45
N GLY A 188 -11.00 -5.65 8.11
CA GLY A 188 -10.84 -5.01 9.42
C GLY A 188 -10.19 -3.63 9.39
N TYR A 189 -10.49 -2.80 8.39
CA TYR A 189 -9.95 -1.45 8.31
C TYR A 189 -10.63 -0.49 9.31
N PRO A 190 -9.87 0.24 10.16
CA PRO A 190 -10.40 1.41 10.86
C PRO A 190 -10.70 2.50 9.83
N CYS A 191 -11.94 2.58 9.38
CA CYS A 191 -12.40 3.69 8.55
C CYS A 191 -12.45 4.97 9.42
N PRO A 192 -11.88 6.10 8.96
CA PRO A 192 -11.99 7.35 9.70
C PRO A 192 -13.45 7.80 9.71
N GLU A 193 -14.03 7.92 10.91
CA GLU A 193 -15.40 8.38 11.19
C GLU A 193 -16.46 7.76 10.26
N MET A 194 -16.90 6.55 10.61
CA MET A 194 -18.04 5.92 9.94
C MET A 194 -19.28 6.81 10.05
N SER A 195 -19.83 7.16 8.89
CA SER A 195 -20.98 8.04 8.79
C SER A 195 -22.27 7.23 8.69
N SER A 196 -23.41 7.87 8.97
CA SER A 196 -24.73 7.26 8.75
C SER A 196 -24.92 6.76 7.30
N ASN A 197 -24.26 7.39 6.31
CA ASN A 197 -24.33 6.95 4.91
C ASN A 197 -23.64 5.60 4.66
N ASP A 198 -22.59 5.26 5.42
CA ASP A 198 -21.90 3.98 5.27
C ASP A 198 -22.77 2.83 5.79
N ILE A 199 -23.50 3.06 6.89
CA ILE A 199 -24.52 2.12 7.40
C ILE A 199 -25.63 1.91 6.39
N LEU A 200 -26.11 2.98 5.79
CA LEU A 200 -27.18 2.91 4.80
C LEU A 200 -26.79 2.01 3.63
N GLN A 201 -25.57 2.13 3.10
CA GLN A 201 -25.09 1.26 2.02
C GLN A 201 -25.05 -0.22 2.41
N ILE A 202 -24.66 -0.54 3.64
CA ILE A 202 -24.64 -1.94 4.11
C ILE A 202 -26.08 -2.47 4.20
N ILE A 203 -27.01 -1.67 4.70
CA ILE A 203 -28.43 -2.03 4.79
C ILE A 203 -29.06 -2.20 3.40
N GLU A 204 -28.79 -1.29 2.47
CA GLU A 204 -29.24 -1.35 1.07
C GLU A 204 -28.68 -2.61 0.36
N SER A 205 -27.43 -2.99 0.63
CA SER A 205 -26.87 -4.22 0.05
C SER A 205 -27.55 -5.52 0.52
N ASN A 206 -28.37 -5.45 1.59
CA ASN A 206 -29.10 -6.57 2.19
C ASN A 206 -30.63 -6.40 2.14
N GLU A 207 -31.15 -5.67 1.15
CA GLU A 207 -32.56 -5.31 0.95
C GLU A 207 -33.60 -6.42 1.25
N ARG A 208 -33.30 -7.69 0.94
CA ARG A 208 -34.27 -8.79 1.05
C ARG A 208 -34.53 -9.28 2.47
N GLU A 209 -33.51 -9.26 3.32
CA GLU A 209 -33.59 -9.85 4.66
C GLU A 209 -33.40 -8.80 5.76
N GLY A 210 -32.82 -7.64 5.42
CA GLY A 210 -32.38 -6.64 6.36
C GLY A 210 -31.13 -7.07 7.11
N VAL A 211 -30.63 -6.19 7.99
CA VAL A 211 -29.42 -6.41 8.77
C VAL A 211 -29.73 -6.26 10.25
N LYS A 212 -29.25 -7.17 11.10
CA LYS A 212 -29.39 -7.02 12.56
C LYS A 212 -28.35 -6.06 13.10
N LEU A 213 -28.65 -5.40 14.23
CA LEU A 213 -27.73 -4.47 14.88
C LEU A 213 -26.35 -5.09 15.18
N ALA A 214 -26.34 -6.30 15.74
CA ALA A 214 -25.11 -7.00 16.12
C ALA A 214 -24.26 -7.34 14.89
N ASP A 215 -24.91 -7.79 13.81
CA ASP A 215 -24.22 -8.10 12.56
C ASP A 215 -23.66 -6.82 11.92
N LEU A 216 -24.41 -5.73 11.97
CA LEU A 216 -23.96 -4.42 11.48
C LEU A 216 -22.76 -3.92 12.28
N ALA A 217 -22.82 -3.95 13.61
CA ALA A 217 -21.73 -3.54 14.49
C ALA A 217 -20.47 -4.37 14.26
N MET A 218 -20.62 -5.69 14.07
CA MET A 218 -19.52 -6.61 13.76
C MET A 218 -18.90 -6.32 12.38
N VAL A 219 -19.72 -6.16 11.33
CA VAL A 219 -19.27 -5.87 9.96
C VAL A 219 -18.55 -4.52 9.89
N MET A 220 -18.95 -3.58 10.74
CA MET A 220 -18.40 -2.24 10.81
C MET A 220 -17.24 -2.08 11.80
N ASP A 221 -16.96 -3.10 12.61
CA ASP A 221 -15.97 -3.03 13.70
C ASP A 221 -16.17 -1.83 14.64
N ILE A 222 -17.44 -1.56 15.00
CA ILE A 222 -17.81 -0.52 15.97
C ILE A 222 -18.63 -1.10 17.12
N GLU A 223 -18.66 -0.41 18.25
CA GLU A 223 -19.54 -0.79 19.37
C GLU A 223 -21.01 -0.71 18.94
N GLU A 224 -21.83 -1.68 19.38
CA GLU A 224 -23.27 -1.71 19.09
C GLU A 224 -23.99 -0.41 19.47
N ILE A 225 -23.55 0.26 20.55
CA ILE A 225 -24.11 1.54 20.99
C ILE A 225 -23.90 2.63 19.93
N HIS A 226 -22.72 2.64 19.31
CA HIS A 226 -22.39 3.60 18.26
C HIS A 226 -23.18 3.30 16.98
N ALA A 227 -23.22 2.02 16.56
CA ALA A 227 -24.03 1.58 15.43
C ALA A 227 -25.51 1.96 15.60
N LYS A 228 -26.04 1.79 16.81
CA LYS A 228 -27.41 2.13 17.15
C LYS A 228 -27.67 3.63 16.98
N THR A 229 -26.75 4.48 17.44
CA THR A 229 -26.91 5.94 17.36
C THR A 229 -27.00 6.39 15.89
N LEU A 230 -26.14 5.83 15.03
CA LEU A 230 -26.13 6.15 13.61
C LEU A 230 -27.37 5.63 12.88
N ILE A 231 -27.92 4.47 13.28
CA ILE A 231 -29.20 3.96 12.77
C ILE A 231 -30.37 4.84 13.20
N GLU A 232 -30.40 5.29 14.45
CA GLU A 232 -31.43 6.21 14.96
C GLU A 232 -31.47 7.50 14.11
N ASP A 233 -30.30 8.03 13.71
CA ASP A 233 -30.21 9.17 12.79
C ASP A 233 -30.81 8.86 11.40
N LEU A 234 -30.59 7.64 10.86
CA LEU A 234 -31.17 7.22 9.58
C LEU A 234 -32.68 7.00 9.66
N GLN A 235 -33.17 6.47 10.78
CA GLN A 235 -34.59 6.32 11.04
C GLN A 235 -35.28 7.68 11.17
N MET A 236 -34.66 8.65 11.86
CA MET A 236 -35.16 10.03 11.92
C MET A 236 -35.22 10.70 10.54
N GLN A 237 -34.32 10.33 9.63
CA GLN A 237 -34.32 10.81 8.25
C GLN A 237 -35.32 10.05 7.34
N GLY A 238 -35.93 8.97 7.83
CA GLY A 238 -36.87 8.16 7.07
C GLY A 238 -36.21 7.33 5.97
N LEU A 239 -34.93 6.96 6.15
CA LEU A 239 -34.16 6.17 5.17
C LEU A 239 -34.14 4.67 5.50
N VAL A 240 -34.35 4.33 6.77
CA VAL A 240 -34.30 2.96 7.29
C VAL A 240 -35.45 2.76 8.27
N TYR A 241 -36.00 1.55 8.33
CA TYR A 241 -36.92 1.14 9.39
C TYR A 241 -36.51 -0.23 9.97
N GLU A 242 -36.96 -0.51 11.20
CA GLU A 242 -36.81 -1.82 11.82
C GLU A 242 -38.06 -2.66 11.56
N ASN A 243 -37.90 -3.85 10.99
CA ASN A 243 -39.01 -4.76 10.72
C ASN A 243 -39.39 -5.61 11.95
N GLU A 244 -40.45 -6.42 11.81
CA GLU A 244 -40.96 -7.29 12.89
C GLU A 244 -39.96 -8.35 13.37
N LYS A 245 -38.90 -8.61 12.60
CA LYS A 245 -37.83 -9.56 12.93
C LYS A 245 -36.64 -8.89 13.64
N GLY A 246 -36.73 -7.58 13.93
CA GLY A 246 -35.63 -6.80 14.50
C GLY A 246 -34.48 -6.57 13.53
N CYS A 247 -34.75 -6.58 12.22
CA CYS A 247 -33.77 -6.32 11.18
C CYS A 247 -34.04 -4.94 10.56
N PHE A 248 -32.97 -4.20 10.30
CA PHE A 248 -33.02 -2.90 9.64
C PHE A 248 -33.07 -3.07 8.13
N VAL A 249 -34.02 -2.41 7.50
CA VAL A 249 -34.29 -2.47 6.06
C VAL A 249 -34.43 -1.05 5.52
N PRO A 250 -34.01 -0.80 4.27
CA PRO A 250 -34.16 0.53 3.66
C PRO A 250 -35.64 0.84 3.42
N LEU A 251 -36.00 2.13 3.48
CA LEU A 251 -37.33 2.66 3.18
C LEU A 251 -37.45 3.10 1.72
#